data_AF-A0A4W5Q313-F1
#
_entry.id   AF-A0A4W5Q313-F1
#
_cell.length_a   1.000
_cell.length_b   1.000
_cell.length_c   1.000
_cell.angle_alpha   90.00
_cell.angle_beta   90.00
_cell.angle_gamma   90.00
#
_symmetry.space_group_name_H-M   'P 1'
#
loop_
_entity.id
_entity.type
_entity.pdbx_description
1 polymer ?
#
loop_
_entity_poly.entity_id
_entity_poly.type
_entity_poly.pdbx_seq_one_letter_code
_entity_poly.pdbx_strand_id
1 'polypeptide(L)' 'MSNLFTTSMNPYEQPQKGCILCDITVDFKNVQLLSVFINPHTGRIYSRHITNREISKAIKKAHSMGKSSNH' A
#
# COMPACT_ATOMS: atom_id res chain seq x y z
N MET A 1 38.53 -24.29 -2.74
CA MET A 1 37.48 -24.70 -3.69
C MET A 1 36.14 -24.56 -2.98
N SER A 2 35.33 -23.61 -3.46
CA SER A 2 33.89 -23.35 -3.22
C SER A 2 33.20 -23.86 -1.95
N ASN A 3 32.74 -22.89 -1.14
CA ASN A 3 31.81 -23.05 -0.01
C ASN A 3 30.48 -23.68 -0.45
N LEU A 4 30.13 -24.85 0.08
CA LEU A 4 28.80 -25.44 -0.04
C LEU A 4 28.05 -25.22 1.28
N PHE A 5 27.72 -23.96 1.57
CA PHE A 5 26.76 -23.64 2.63
C PHE A 5 25.37 -23.77 2.03
N THR A 6 24.87 -25.01 1.94
CA THR A 6 23.50 -25.26 1.50
C THR A 6 22.58 -24.78 2.61
N THR A 7 22.09 -23.54 2.52
CA THR A 7 20.92 -23.12 3.30
C THR A 7 19.75 -23.97 2.81
N SER A 8 19.48 -25.05 3.54
CA SER A 8 18.31 -25.89 3.38
C SER A 8 17.07 -25.02 3.58
N MET A 9 16.57 -24.39 2.50
CA MET A 9 15.27 -23.74 2.51
C MET A 9 14.22 -24.79 2.86
N ASN A 10 13.40 -24.54 3.87
CA ASN A 10 12.39 -25.47 4.32
C ASN A 10 11.40 -25.74 3.17
N PRO A 11 11.30 -26.98 2.65
CA PRO A 11 10.42 -27.28 1.51
C PRO A 11 8.93 -27.18 1.86
N TYR A 12 8.59 -27.04 3.15
CA TYR A 12 7.22 -26.83 3.65
C TYR A 12 6.91 -25.36 3.95
N GLU A 13 7.89 -24.45 3.83
CA GLU A 13 7.62 -23.02 3.98
C GLU A 13 6.79 -22.52 2.80
N GLN A 14 5.60 -22.00 3.10
CA GLN A 14 4.82 -21.31 2.08
C GLN A 14 5.49 -19.97 1.75
N PRO A 15 5.47 -19.56 0.46
CA PRO A 15 5.88 -18.22 0.10
C PRO A 15 5.09 -17.22 0.93
N GLN A 16 5.78 -16.22 1.51
CA GLN A 16 5.10 -15.13 2.18
C GLN A 16 4.10 -14.53 1.18
N LYS A 17 2.82 -14.48 1.55
CA LYS A 17 1.79 -13.84 0.72
C LYS A 17 2.17 -12.37 0.60
N GLY A 18 2.77 -12.00 -0.53
CA GLY A 18 3.12 -10.62 -0.84
C GLY A 18 1.87 -9.75 -0.85
N CYS A 19 2.00 -8.50 -0.41
CA CYS A 19 0.92 -7.55 -0.58
C CYS A 19 1.03 -6.92 -1.99
N ILE A 20 -0.11 -6.74 -2.68
CA ILE A 20 -0.16 -6.22 -4.07
C ILE A 20 0.53 -4.86 -4.20
N LEU A 21 0.55 -4.08 -3.11
CA LEU A 21 1.12 -2.73 -3.06
C LEU A 21 2.48 -2.68 -2.37
N CYS A 22 3.08 -3.81 -1.99
CA CYS A 22 4.37 -3.84 -1.29
C CYS A 22 5.52 -3.40 -2.21
N ASP A 23 5.40 -3.68 -3.51
CA ASP A 23 6.42 -3.39 -4.52
C ASP A 23 6.06 -2.16 -5.38
N ILE A 24 5.06 -1.39 -4.97
CA ILE A 24 4.58 -0.22 -5.71
C ILE A 24 4.72 1.04 -4.85
N THR A 25 5.35 2.07 -5.41
CA THR A 25 5.41 3.38 -4.75
C THR A 25 4.04 4.05 -4.75
N VAL A 26 3.46 4.23 -3.56
CA VAL A 26 2.17 4.92 -3.40
C VAL A 26 2.38 6.44 -3.36
N ASP A 27 1.91 7.15 -4.39
CA ASP A 27 1.91 8.61 -4.45
C ASP A 27 0.50 9.19 -4.17
N PHE A 28 0.44 10.27 -3.40
CA PHE A 28 -0.78 11.06 -3.16
C PHE A 28 -1.33 11.68 -4.46
N LYS A 29 -0.51 11.84 -5.50
CA LYS A 29 -0.93 12.33 -6.83
C LYS A 29 -1.68 11.28 -7.64
N ASN A 30 -1.52 9.99 -7.35
CA ASN A 30 -2.16 8.91 -8.09
C ASN A 30 -3.62 8.72 -7.62
N VAL A 31 -4.50 9.63 -8.02
CA VAL A 31 -5.92 9.62 -7.61
C VAL A 31 -6.62 8.33 -8.01
N GLN A 32 -6.28 7.75 -9.17
CA GLN A 32 -6.85 6.49 -9.66
C GLN A 32 -6.56 5.31 -8.72
N LEU A 33 -5.32 5.20 -8.25
CA LEU A 33 -4.95 4.18 -7.27
C LEU A 33 -5.61 4.44 -5.91
N LEU A 34 -5.71 5.69 -5.48
CA LEU A 34 -6.24 6.01 -4.15
C LEU A 34 -7.76 5.89 -4.07
N SER A 35 -8.48 6.13 -5.17
CA SER A 35 -9.95 6.09 -5.19
C SER A 35 -10.51 4.70 -4.88
N VAL A 36 -9.78 3.62 -5.21
CA VAL A 36 -10.23 2.25 -4.90
C VAL A 36 -10.25 1.95 -3.39
N PHE A 37 -9.58 2.79 -2.60
CA PHE A 37 -9.48 2.63 -1.14
C PHE A 37 -10.44 3.54 -0.37
N ILE A 38 -11.33 4.23 -1.07
CA ILE A 38 -12.31 5.15 -0.52
C ILE A 38 -13.70 4.63 -0.85
N ASN A 39 -14.59 4.63 0.14
CA ASN A 39 -16.00 4.31 -0.09
C ASN A 39 -16.63 5.39 -0.99
N PRO A 40 -17.20 5.03 -2.15
CA PRO A 40 -17.75 5.98 -3.11
C PRO A 40 -18.97 6.75 -2.57
N HIS A 41 -19.72 6.18 -1.63
CA HIS A 41 -20.91 6.82 -1.06
C HIS A 41 -20.60 7.78 0.09
N THR A 42 -19.56 7.49 0.88
CA THR A 42 -19.28 8.25 2.13
C THR A 42 -17.97 9.02 2.08
N GLY A 43 -17.10 8.78 1.11
CA GLY A 43 -15.76 9.36 1.05
C GLY A 43 -14.82 8.89 2.16
N ARG A 44 -15.22 7.87 2.95
CA ARG A 44 -14.43 7.33 4.05
C ARG A 44 -13.41 6.32 3.53
N ILE A 45 -12.18 6.41 4.05
CA ILE A 45 -11.13 5.43 3.77
C ILE A 45 -11.53 4.09 4.39
N TYR A 46 -11.39 2.99 3.64
CA TYR A 46 -11.63 1.65 4.18
C TYR A 46 -10.68 1.34 5.36
N SER A 47 -11.13 0.51 6.29
CA SER A 47 -10.39 0.15 7.50
C SER A 47 -9.01 -0.45 7.21
N ARG A 48 -8.10 -0.35 8.19
CA ARG A 48 -6.69 -0.79 8.10
C ARG A 48 -6.49 -2.28 7.81
N HIS A 49 -7.50 -3.12 8.02
CA HIS A 49 -7.43 -4.52 7.63
C HIS A 49 -7.57 -4.72 6.10
N ILE A 50 -8.04 -3.69 5.39
CA ILE A 50 -8.17 -3.64 3.92
C ILE A 50 -7.10 -2.72 3.32
N THR A 51 -6.84 -1.57 3.95
CA THR A 51 -5.87 -0.57 3.50
C THR A 51 -4.59 -0.58 4.32
N ASN A 52 -3.43 -0.38 3.66
CA ASN A 52 -2.18 -0.19 4.39
C ASN A 52 -2.05 1.26 4.93
N ARG A 53 -1.08 1.47 5.82
CA ARG A 53 -0.82 2.77 6.46
C ARG A 53 -0.39 3.84 5.46
N GLU A 54 0.31 3.47 4.40
CA GLU A 54 0.87 4.39 3.41
C GLU A 54 -0.22 4.99 2.51
N ILE A 55 -1.15 4.16 2.03
CA ILE A 55 -2.36 4.57 1.32
C ILE A 55 -3.16 5.56 2.17
N SER A 56 -3.37 5.24 3.45
CA SER A 56 -4.10 6.12 4.36
C SER A 56 -3.43 7.50 4.50
N LYS A 57 -2.10 7.56 4.51
CA LYS A 57 -1.34 8.83 4.54
C LYS A 57 -1.45 9.56 3.20
N ALA A 58 -1.33 8.86 2.08
CA ALA A 58 -1.42 9.42 0.75
C ALA A 58 -2.80 10.05 0.50
N ILE A 59 -3.89 9.37 0.85
CA ILE A 59 -5.26 9.91 0.74
C ILE A 59 -5.42 11.17 1.61
N LYS A 60 -4.98 11.12 2.87
CA LYS A 60 -5.08 12.28 3.77
C LYS A 60 -4.30 13.48 3.23
N LYS A 61 -3.11 13.25 2.67
CA LYS A 61 -2.29 14.28 2.04
C LYS A 61 -2.93 14.84 0.77
N ALA A 62 -3.49 13.98 -0.08
CA ALA A 62 -4.22 14.41 -1.27
C ALA A 62 -5.39 15.34 -0.89
N HIS A 63 -6.16 14.96 0.15
CA HIS A 63 -7.26 15.78 0.66
C HIS A 63 -6.80 17.10 1.29
N SER A 64 -5.66 17.12 2.00
CA SER A 64 -5.18 18.37 2.60
C SER A 64 -4.68 19.36 1.55
N MET A 65 -3.99 18.89 0.51
CA MET A 65 -3.53 19.76 -0.57
C MET A 65 -4.67 20.33 -1.40
N GLY A 66 -5.71 19.53 -1.70
CA GLY A 66 -6.89 20.01 -2.44
C GLY A 66 -7.67 21.09 -1.69
N LYS A 67 -7.53 21.17 -0.36
CA LYS A 67 -8.13 22.23 0.46
C LYS A 67 -7.31 23.52 0.49
N SER A 68 -6.01 23.46 0.18
CA SER A 68 -5.11 24.63 0.18
C SER A 68 -5.14 25.44 -1.12
N SER A 69 -5.91 25.03 -2.14
CA SER A 69 -6.03 25.75 -3.41
C SER A 69 -7.18 26.77 -3.47
N ASN A 70 -7.89 27.03 -2.36
CA ASN A 70 -9.00 27.99 -2.27
C ASN A 70 -8.68 29.17 -1.32
N HIS A 71 -7.50 29.78 -1.48
CA HIS A 71 -7.25 31.12 -0.96
C HIS A 71 -6.46 31.94 -1.98
#